data_AF-A0A931T6P4-F1
#
_entry.id   AF-A0A931T6P4-F1
#
_cell.length_a   1.000
_cell.length_b   1.000
_cell.length_c   1.000
_cell.angle_alpha   90.00
_cell.angle_beta   90.00
_cell.angle_gamma   90.00
#
_symmetry.space_group_name_H-M   'P 1'
#
loop_
_entity.id
_entity.type
_entity.pdbx_description
1 polymer ?
#
loop_
_entity_poly.entity_id
_entity_poly.type
_entity_poly.pdbx_seq_one_letter_code
_entity_poly.pdbx_strand_id
1 'polypeptide(L)'
;MPSRTHDFFLDAFNRLERHVEARYGIPVVLTDVPDPFTGDLDGEEIRVDFENDPEEALFILVHLFGHTVQWNSSERAREIGQLAVKDPDAALLDELARYERDAARYSLALVHEAQIDGLDQWLADFSACDVAYLIHFYRSGEKRAFRSFWIDGTPRILPLSLPEFHPTRWRSRWDGVVV
;
A
#
# COMPACT_ATOMS: atom_id res chain seq x y z
N MET A 1 -3.10 -22.57 -9.87
CA MET A 1 -3.00 -22.14 -8.46
C MET A 1 -4.37 -22.39 -7.84
N PRO A 2 -4.51 -23.05 -6.68
CA PRO A 2 -5.80 -23.08 -5.99
C PRO A 2 -6.27 -21.64 -5.76
N SER A 3 -7.56 -21.38 -5.97
CA SER A 3 -8.17 -20.08 -5.68
C SER A 3 -7.90 -19.73 -4.22
N ARG A 4 -7.30 -18.58 -3.95
CA ARG A 4 -7.22 -18.04 -2.58
C ARG A 4 -8.65 -17.82 -2.11
N THR A 5 -8.93 -18.20 -0.87
CA THR A 5 -10.26 -18.05 -0.27
C THR A 5 -10.29 -16.78 0.56
N HIS A 6 -11.50 -16.26 0.78
CA HIS A 6 -11.76 -15.20 1.75
C HIS A 6 -11.06 -15.45 3.10
N ASP A 7 -11.16 -16.68 3.63
CA ASP A 7 -10.55 -17.05 4.92
C ASP A 7 -9.02 -16.99 4.92
N PHE A 8 -8.38 -17.25 3.77
CA PHE A 8 -6.93 -17.12 3.64
C PHE A 8 -6.51 -15.66 3.75
N PHE A 9 -7.22 -14.73 3.09
CA PHE A 9 -6.90 -13.31 3.15
C PHE A 9 -7.14 -12.74 4.54
N LEU A 10 -8.22 -13.16 5.21
CA LEU A 10 -8.49 -12.78 6.59
C LEU A 10 -7.42 -13.28 7.57
N ASP A 11 -6.97 -14.54 7.45
CA ASP A 11 -5.87 -15.06 8.28
C ASP A 11 -4.57 -14.27 8.04
N ALA A 12 -4.25 -14.01 6.77
CA ALA A 12 -3.06 -13.25 6.40
C ALA A 12 -3.12 -11.82 6.96
N PHE A 13 -4.26 -11.14 6.84
CA PHE A 13 -4.48 -9.80 7.40
C PHE A 13 -4.20 -9.80 8.91
N ASN A 14 -4.87 -10.68 9.65
CA ASN A 14 -4.75 -10.78 11.10
C ASN A 14 -3.32 -11.10 11.56
N ARG A 15 -2.58 -11.90 10.79
CA ARG A 15 -1.17 -12.21 11.08
C ARG A 15 -0.26 -11.02 10.84
N LEU A 16 -0.47 -10.29 9.74
CA LEU A 16 0.31 -9.10 9.39
C LEU A 16 0.03 -7.95 10.33
N GLU A 17 -1.24 -7.70 10.66
CA GLU A 17 -1.67 -6.72 11.64
C GLU A 17 -0.89 -6.89 12.96
N ARG A 18 -1.00 -8.07 13.58
CA ARG A 18 -0.29 -8.39 14.83
C ARG A 18 1.22 -8.26 14.69
N HIS A 19 1.78 -8.66 13.55
CA HIS A 19 3.22 -8.56 13.31
C HIS A 19 3.66 -7.10 13.23
N VAL A 20 2.92 -6.26 12.48
CA VAL A 20 3.17 -4.83 12.34
C VAL A 20 3.12 -4.14 13.71
N GLU A 21 2.07 -4.39 14.49
CA GLU A 21 1.91 -3.81 15.82
C GLU A 21 3.01 -4.26 16.78
N ALA A 22 3.30 -5.56 16.85
CA ALA A 22 4.26 -6.11 17.81
C ALA A 22 5.72 -5.77 17.46
N ARG A 23 6.07 -5.80 16.17
CA ARG A 23 7.46 -5.63 15.72
C ARG A 23 7.84 -4.18 15.51
N TYR A 24 6.91 -3.36 15.00
CA TYR A 24 7.18 -1.97 14.61
C TYR A 24 6.50 -0.96 15.53
N GLY A 25 5.52 -1.37 16.35
CA GLY A 25 4.78 -0.44 17.22
C GLY A 25 3.86 0.49 16.44
N ILE A 26 3.45 0.10 15.23
CA ILE A 26 2.54 0.84 14.36
C ILE A 26 1.13 0.29 14.59
N PRO A 27 0.19 1.03 15.18
CA PRO A 27 -1.19 0.59 15.32
C PRO A 27 -1.83 0.41 13.94
N VAL A 28 -2.63 -0.64 13.80
CA VAL A 28 -3.47 -0.88 12.63
C VAL A 28 -4.91 -0.78 13.07
N VAL A 29 -5.64 0.20 12.53
CA VAL A 29 -7.00 0.54 12.99
C VAL A 29 -8.00 0.31 11.86
N LEU A 30 -8.94 -0.60 12.09
CA LEU A 30 -10.15 -0.72 11.26
C LEU A 30 -11.14 0.39 11.65
N THR A 31 -11.48 1.26 10.70
CA THR A 31 -12.34 2.43 10.95
C THR A 31 -13.15 2.80 9.71
N ASP A 32 -14.14 3.67 9.87
CA ASP A 32 -14.77 4.40 8.77
C ASP A 32 -13.72 5.37 8.20
N VAL A 33 -13.27 5.15 6.96
CA VAL A 33 -12.37 6.05 6.24
C VAL A 33 -13.23 6.86 5.26
N PRO A 34 -13.07 8.21 5.19
CA PRO A 34 -13.96 9.00 4.34
C PRO A 34 -13.93 8.57 2.87
N ASP A 35 -15.10 8.41 2.25
CA ASP A 35 -15.20 8.24 0.79
C ASP A 35 -14.46 9.39 0.07
N PRO A 36 -13.65 9.11 -0.96
CA PRO A 36 -13.51 7.84 -1.69
C PRO A 36 -12.27 7.02 -1.30
N PHE A 37 -11.77 7.15 -0.08
CA PHE A 37 -10.52 6.51 0.34
C PHE A 37 -10.77 5.15 0.99
N THR A 38 -9.87 4.19 0.73
CA THR A 38 -9.97 2.82 1.27
C THR A 38 -8.99 2.58 2.43
N GLY A 39 -8.08 3.53 2.65
CA GLY A 39 -7.12 3.51 3.75
C GLY A 39 -6.34 4.83 3.88
N ASP A 40 -5.68 4.98 5.02
CA ASP A 40 -4.95 6.19 5.38
C ASP A 40 -3.74 5.89 6.26
N LEU A 41 -2.74 6.76 6.29
CA LEU A 41 -1.58 6.65 7.16
C LEU A 41 -1.06 8.04 7.56
N ASP A 42 -0.56 8.15 8.79
CA ASP A 42 0.12 9.37 9.26
C ASP A 42 1.64 9.18 9.47
N GLY A 43 2.13 7.95 9.29
CA GLY A 43 3.51 7.54 9.50
C GLY A 43 3.79 6.92 10.87
N GLU A 44 2.84 6.99 11.81
CA GLU A 44 2.87 6.22 13.06
C GLU A 44 1.71 5.25 13.23
N GLU A 45 0.61 5.46 12.51
CA GLU A 45 -0.61 4.64 12.50
C GLU A 45 -1.06 4.38 11.06
N ILE A 46 -1.61 3.18 10.85
CA ILE A 46 -2.25 2.75 9.59
C ILE A 46 -3.74 2.57 9.84
N ARG A 47 -4.56 3.11 8.94
CA ARG A 47 -6.02 2.95 8.93
C ARG A 47 -6.46 2.20 7.69
N VAL A 48 -7.35 1.24 7.89
CA VAL A 48 -7.97 0.47 6.82
C VAL A 48 -9.48 0.60 6.96
N ASP A 49 -10.17 0.87 5.86
CA ASP A 49 -11.63 0.95 5.90
C ASP A 49 -12.25 -0.42 6.24
N PHE A 50 -13.22 -0.45 7.16
CA PHE A 50 -13.92 -1.69 7.54
C PHE A 50 -14.86 -2.23 6.45
N GLU A 51 -15.22 -1.42 5.44
CA GLU A 51 -16.05 -1.83 4.30
C GLU A 51 -15.27 -2.61 3.24
N ASN A 52 -13.94 -2.57 3.27
CA ASN A 52 -13.10 -3.38 2.39
C ASN A 52 -13.35 -4.88 2.62
N ASP A 53 -13.40 -5.65 1.53
CA ASP A 53 -13.33 -7.12 1.67
C ASP A 53 -11.93 -7.55 2.16
N PRO A 54 -11.76 -8.78 2.69
CA PRO A 54 -10.47 -9.17 3.25
C PRO A 54 -9.29 -9.20 2.26
N GLU A 55 -9.52 -9.42 0.97
CA GLU A 55 -8.45 -9.35 -0.02
C GLU A 55 -7.96 -7.90 -0.17
N GLU A 56 -8.91 -6.97 -0.30
CA GLU A 56 -8.64 -5.54 -0.43
C GLU A 56 -8.01 -4.97 0.84
N ALA A 57 -8.58 -5.29 2.02
CA ALA A 57 -8.04 -4.88 3.31
C ALA A 57 -6.59 -5.37 3.52
N LEU A 58 -6.28 -6.61 3.11
CA LEU A 58 -4.93 -7.14 3.15
C LEU A 58 -3.97 -6.33 2.26
N PHE A 59 -4.38 -6.02 1.04
CA PHE A 59 -3.56 -5.22 0.14
C PHE A 59 -3.30 -3.83 0.72
N ILE A 60 -4.35 -3.15 1.19
CA ILE A 60 -4.25 -1.82 1.79
C ILE A 60 -3.29 -1.83 2.99
N LEU A 61 -3.41 -2.78 3.91
CA LEU A 61 -2.50 -2.91 5.05
C LEU A 61 -1.03 -3.00 4.62
N VAL A 62 -0.69 -3.94 3.73
CA VAL A 62 0.71 -4.15 3.35
C VAL A 62 1.26 -2.97 2.54
N HIS A 63 0.42 -2.40 1.67
CA HIS A 63 0.78 -1.26 0.84
C HIS A 63 1.03 0.00 1.67
N LEU A 64 0.13 0.34 2.61
CA LEU A 64 0.31 1.45 3.55
C LEU A 64 1.49 1.23 4.49
N PHE A 65 1.81 -0.02 4.87
CA PHE A 65 3.05 -0.31 5.58
C PHE A 65 4.28 0.05 4.73
N GLY A 66 4.28 -0.30 3.45
CA GLY A 66 5.34 0.07 2.51
C GLY A 66 5.58 1.58 2.46
N HIS A 67 4.51 2.38 2.42
CA HIS A 67 4.59 3.84 2.50
C HIS A 67 5.01 4.35 3.88
N THR A 68 4.57 3.70 4.95
CA THR A 68 4.99 4.04 6.33
C THR A 68 6.51 3.89 6.48
N VAL A 69 7.10 2.84 5.92
CA VAL A 69 8.57 2.68 5.86
C VAL A 69 9.20 3.84 5.09
N GLN A 70 8.68 4.17 3.91
CA GLN A 70 9.20 5.26 3.08
C GLN A 70 9.14 6.62 3.79
N TRP A 71 8.02 6.96 4.44
CA TRP A 71 7.84 8.25 5.11
C TRP A 71 8.79 8.43 6.30
N ASN A 72 9.11 7.34 7.00
CA ASN A 72 10.02 7.38 8.15
C ASN A 72 11.50 7.25 7.78
N SER A 73 11.82 6.86 6.53
CA SER A 73 13.20 6.67 6.07
C SER A 73 13.67 7.69 5.03
N SER A 74 12.76 8.40 4.37
CA SER A 74 13.10 9.34 3.30
C SER A 74 12.19 10.55 3.30
N GLU A 75 12.79 11.72 3.55
CA GLU A 75 12.10 13.01 3.43
C GLU A 75 11.51 13.21 2.04
N ARG A 76 12.25 12.85 0.98
CA ARG A 76 11.73 12.97 -0.40
C ARG A 76 10.53 12.07 -0.64
N ALA A 77 10.54 10.83 -0.13
CA ALA A 77 9.41 9.93 -0.29
C ALA A 77 8.17 10.46 0.45
N ARG A 78 8.38 11.06 1.63
CA ARG A 78 7.33 11.74 2.39
C ARG A 78 6.77 12.98 1.68
N GLU A 79 7.61 13.75 0.97
CA GLU A 79 7.15 14.85 0.11
C GLU A 79 6.30 14.35 -1.05
N ILE A 80 6.74 13.28 -1.72
CA ILE A 80 6.01 12.68 -2.85
C ILE A 80 4.66 12.14 -2.42
N GLY A 81 4.59 11.39 -1.32
CA GLY A 81 3.32 10.84 -0.81
C GLY A 81 2.30 11.88 -0.32
N GLN A 82 2.71 13.15 -0.18
CA GLN A 82 1.82 14.26 0.20
C GLN A 82 1.56 15.24 -0.96
N LEU A 83 2.08 14.93 -2.15
CA LEU A 83 1.96 15.82 -3.29
C LEU A 83 0.53 15.78 -3.87
N ALA A 84 -0.12 16.94 -3.95
CA ALA A 84 -1.34 17.08 -4.73
C ALA A 84 -0.98 17.13 -6.23
N VAL A 85 -0.97 15.96 -6.88
CA VAL A 85 -0.57 15.81 -8.28
C VAL A 85 -1.61 16.46 -9.21
N LYS A 86 -1.18 17.42 -10.03
CA LYS A 86 -1.97 18.06 -11.10
C LYS A 86 -1.08 18.27 -12.31
N ASP A 87 -1.57 17.89 -13.49
CA ASP A 87 -0.87 18.02 -14.78
C ASP A 87 0.61 17.60 -14.72
N PRO A 88 0.94 16.38 -14.24
CA PRO A 88 2.31 15.97 -14.02
C PRO A 88 3.08 15.83 -15.33
N ASP A 89 4.35 16.25 -15.32
CA ASP A 89 5.26 15.96 -16.42
C ASP A 89 5.73 14.48 -16.38
N ALA A 90 6.46 14.08 -17.42
CA ALA A 90 6.96 12.71 -17.52
C ALA A 90 7.93 12.34 -16.38
N ALA A 91 8.72 13.30 -15.89
CA ALA A 91 9.69 13.05 -14.84
C ALA A 91 9.01 12.79 -13.49
N LEU A 92 7.96 13.55 -13.18
CA LEU A 92 7.15 13.36 -11.98
C LEU A 92 6.36 12.04 -12.05
N LEU A 93 5.80 11.69 -13.20
CA LEU A 93 5.14 10.39 -13.39
C LEU A 93 6.11 9.22 -13.17
N ASP A 94 7.33 9.33 -13.68
CA ASP A 94 8.37 8.31 -13.46
C ASP A 94 8.79 8.24 -11.98
N GLU A 95 8.79 9.37 -11.26
CA GLU A 95 9.07 9.43 -9.83
C GLU A 95 7.96 8.78 -8.99
N LEU A 96 6.70 9.10 -9.28
CA LEU A 96 5.52 8.48 -8.66
C LEU A 96 5.53 6.96 -8.90
N ALA A 97 5.78 6.51 -10.13
CA ALA A 97 5.86 5.08 -10.42
C ALA A 97 7.00 4.36 -9.68
N ARG A 98 8.12 5.05 -9.39
CA ARG A 98 9.18 4.51 -8.54
C ARG A 98 8.77 4.47 -7.07
N TYR A 99 8.12 5.52 -6.59
CA TYR A 99 7.60 5.62 -5.22
C TYR A 99 6.67 4.44 -4.91
N GLU A 100 5.68 4.19 -5.77
CA GLU A 100 4.75 3.05 -5.63
C GLU A 100 5.46 1.70 -5.70
N ARG A 101 6.40 1.56 -6.64
CA ARG A 101 7.17 0.32 -6.79
C ARG A 101 7.97 0.02 -5.53
N ASP A 102 8.63 1.00 -4.93
CA ASP A 102 9.42 0.77 -3.73
C ASP A 102 8.53 0.48 -2.51
N ALA A 103 7.34 1.09 -2.40
CA ALA A 103 6.34 0.74 -1.40
C ALA A 103 5.93 -0.74 -1.51
N ALA A 104 5.64 -1.21 -2.73
CA ALA A 104 5.31 -2.61 -3.02
C ALA A 104 6.47 -3.57 -2.66
N ARG A 105 7.72 -3.13 -2.81
CA ARG A 105 8.91 -3.93 -2.45
C ARG A 105 9.09 -4.05 -0.94
N TYR A 106 8.80 -3.00 -0.17
CA TYR A 106 8.74 -3.07 1.29
C TYR A 106 7.56 -3.91 1.78
N SER A 107 6.42 -3.81 1.09
CA SER A 107 5.23 -4.64 1.34
C SER A 107 5.56 -6.14 1.22
N LEU A 108 6.28 -6.52 0.16
CA LEU A 108 6.71 -7.91 -0.03
C LEU A 108 7.69 -8.36 1.05
N ALA A 109 8.60 -7.47 1.47
CA ALA A 109 9.54 -7.77 2.54
C ALA A 109 8.82 -8.03 3.88
N LEU A 110 7.77 -7.27 4.20
CA LEU A 110 6.92 -7.51 5.36
C LEU A 110 6.24 -8.89 5.29
N VAL A 111 5.65 -9.22 4.14
CA VAL A 111 5.00 -10.53 3.91
C VAL A 111 5.98 -11.69 4.13
N HIS A 112 7.20 -11.56 3.63
CA HIS A 112 8.27 -12.53 3.84
C HIS A 112 8.73 -12.60 5.30
N GLU A 113 8.88 -11.45 5.98
CA GLU A 113 9.23 -11.40 7.41
C GLU A 113 8.16 -12.07 8.29
N ALA A 114 6.87 -11.90 7.96
CA ALA A 114 5.75 -12.55 8.64
C ALA A 114 5.54 -14.03 8.24
N GLN A 115 6.39 -14.55 7.34
CA GLN A 115 6.37 -15.94 6.85
C GLN A 115 5.00 -16.33 6.29
N ILE A 116 4.41 -15.47 5.46
CA ILE A 116 3.17 -15.75 4.75
C ILE A 116 3.50 -16.12 3.32
N ASP A 117 3.36 -17.41 3.01
CA ASP A 117 3.69 -17.95 1.70
C ASP A 117 2.59 -17.69 0.66
N GLY A 118 2.99 -17.65 -0.61
CA GLY A 118 2.05 -17.67 -1.74
C GLY A 118 1.40 -16.32 -2.05
N LEU A 119 1.89 -15.22 -1.49
CA LEU A 119 1.41 -13.87 -1.80
C LEU A 119 2.27 -13.12 -2.84
N ASP A 120 3.47 -13.60 -3.19
CA ASP A 120 4.42 -12.88 -4.07
C ASP A 120 3.81 -12.42 -5.40
N GLN A 121 3.18 -13.34 -6.14
CA GLN A 121 2.59 -12.99 -7.44
C GLN A 121 1.31 -12.17 -7.27
N TRP A 122 0.53 -12.46 -6.22
CA TRP A 122 -0.69 -11.70 -5.93
C TRP A 122 -0.36 -10.24 -5.65
N LEU A 123 0.64 -9.99 -4.81
CA LEU A 123 1.09 -8.64 -4.49
C LEU A 123 1.67 -7.93 -5.71
N ALA A 124 2.38 -8.65 -6.59
CA ALA A 124 2.88 -8.10 -7.85
C ALA A 124 1.73 -7.63 -8.76
N ASP A 125 0.72 -8.47 -8.96
CA ASP A 125 -0.42 -8.17 -9.82
C ASP A 125 -1.28 -7.03 -9.25
N PHE A 126 -1.49 -7.01 -7.93
CA PHE A 126 -2.23 -5.95 -7.24
C PHE A 126 -1.49 -4.61 -7.30
N SER A 127 -0.18 -4.61 -7.02
CA SER A 127 0.63 -3.38 -7.09
C SER A 127 0.74 -2.83 -8.52
N ALA A 128 0.79 -3.71 -9.52
CA ALA A 128 0.77 -3.28 -10.91
C ALA A 128 -0.58 -2.67 -11.32
N CYS A 129 -1.69 -3.24 -10.83
CA CYS A 129 -3.04 -2.70 -11.00
C CYS A 129 -3.15 -1.31 -10.36
N ASP A 130 -2.67 -1.17 -9.12
CA ASP A 130 -2.65 0.09 -8.38
C ASP A 130 -1.86 1.20 -9.09
N VAL A 131 -0.62 0.91 -9.49
CA VAL A 131 0.20 1.85 -10.28
C VAL A 131 -0.49 2.24 -11.58
N ALA A 132 -1.09 1.29 -12.29
CA ALA A 132 -1.77 1.57 -13.56
C ALA A 132 -3.00 2.46 -13.37
N TYR A 133 -3.77 2.23 -12.30
CA TYR A 133 -4.90 3.07 -11.90
C TYR A 133 -4.45 4.50 -11.55
N LEU A 134 -3.45 4.64 -10.66
CA LEU A 134 -2.92 5.94 -10.23
C LEU A 134 -2.36 6.75 -11.42
N ILE A 135 -1.54 6.13 -12.27
CA ILE A 135 -0.97 6.80 -13.44
C ILE A 135 -2.05 7.20 -14.45
N HIS A 136 -3.10 6.40 -14.62
CA HIS A 136 -4.24 6.80 -15.43
C HIS A 136 -4.91 8.03 -14.84
N PHE A 137 -5.30 7.98 -13.56
CA PHE A 137 -5.95 9.08 -12.86
C PHE A 137 -5.13 10.38 -12.93
N TYR A 138 -3.83 10.31 -12.71
CA TYR A 138 -2.96 11.50 -12.79
C TYR A 138 -2.84 12.09 -14.20
N ARG A 139 -2.99 11.27 -15.25
CA ARG A 139 -2.92 11.74 -16.64
C ARG A 139 -4.24 12.28 -17.17
N SER A 140 -5.36 11.68 -16.76
CA SER A 140 -6.69 11.96 -17.34
C SER A 140 -7.61 12.74 -16.40
N GLY A 141 -7.35 12.72 -15.10
CA GLY A 141 -8.29 13.14 -14.05
C GLY A 141 -9.51 12.22 -13.91
N GLU A 142 -9.56 11.12 -14.67
CA GLU A 142 -10.70 10.19 -14.72
C GLU A 142 -10.51 9.05 -13.71
N LYS A 143 -11.51 8.82 -12.84
CA LYS A 143 -11.57 7.62 -12.01
C LYS A 143 -12.35 6.52 -12.75
N ARG A 144 -11.71 5.38 -12.97
CA ARG A 144 -12.33 4.16 -13.52
C ARG A 144 -12.41 3.08 -12.47
N ALA A 145 -13.17 2.01 -12.72
CA ALA A 145 -13.19 0.86 -11.83
C ALA A 145 -11.77 0.31 -11.66
N PHE A 146 -11.29 0.20 -10.42
CA PHE A 146 -9.91 -0.22 -10.09
C PHE A 146 -9.51 -1.52 -10.80
N ARG A 147 -10.33 -2.57 -10.67
CA ARG A 147 -10.08 -3.89 -11.29
C ARG A 147 -10.08 -3.88 -12.83
N SER A 148 -10.47 -2.79 -13.49
CA SER A 148 -10.32 -2.66 -14.95
C SER A 148 -8.86 -2.53 -15.41
N PHE A 149 -7.94 -2.24 -14.48
CA PHE A 149 -6.49 -2.19 -14.71
C PHE A 149 -5.78 -3.51 -14.36
N TRP A 150 -6.52 -4.52 -13.90
CA TRP A 150 -5.95 -5.79 -13.45
C TRP A 150 -5.31 -6.57 -14.59
N ILE A 151 -4.11 -7.09 -14.33
CA ILE A 151 -3.37 -7.99 -15.22
C ILE A 151 -2.78 -9.11 -14.37
N ASP A 152 -3.03 -10.36 -14.75
CA ASP A 152 -2.43 -11.52 -14.09
C ASP A 152 -1.00 -11.75 -14.57
N GLY A 153 -0.13 -12.23 -13.67
CA GLY A 153 1.21 -12.69 -14.05
C GLY A 153 2.17 -11.56 -14.44
N THR A 154 2.01 -10.40 -13.82
CA THR A 154 2.92 -9.25 -13.98
C THR A 154 4.33 -9.60 -13.50
N PRO A 155 5.37 -8.83 -13.91
CA PRO A 155 6.73 -9.06 -13.46
C PRO A 155 6.83 -9.06 -11.92
N ARG A 156 7.52 -10.07 -11.38
CA ARG A 156 7.65 -10.23 -9.93
C ARG A 156 8.34 -9.04 -9.28
N ILE A 157 7.82 -8.65 -8.13
CA ILE A 157 8.46 -7.71 -7.21
C ILE A 157 9.67 -8.41 -6.56
N LEU A 158 10.78 -7.68 -6.42
CA LEU A 158 11.92 -8.12 -5.61
C LEU A 158 11.93 -7.33 -4.31
N PRO A 159 11.91 -7.99 -3.14
CA PRO A 159 11.80 -7.29 -1.86
C PRO A 159 13.00 -6.37 -1.63
N LEU A 160 12.76 -5.25 -0.95
CA LEU A 160 13.81 -4.41 -0.37
C LEU A 160 14.07 -4.82 1.07
N SER A 161 15.28 -4.62 1.57
CA SER A 161 15.54 -4.74 3.00
C SER A 161 14.75 -3.67 3.77
N LEU A 162 14.04 -4.07 4.81
CA LEU A 162 13.38 -3.13 5.71
C LEU A 162 14.44 -2.37 6.52
N PRO A 163 14.54 -1.03 6.38
CA PRO A 163 15.49 -0.24 7.15
C PRO A 163 15.08 -0.21 8.63
N GLU A 164 16.02 0.13 9.51
CA GLU A 164 15.64 0.57 10.85
C GLU A 164 14.97 1.94 10.77
N PHE A 165 13.83 2.10 11.43
CA PHE A 165 13.13 3.38 11.56
C PHE A 165 12.31 3.41 12.84
N HIS A 166 11.90 4.62 13.25
CA HIS A 166 10.96 4.84 14.33
C HIS A 166 9.68 5.43 13.74
N PRO A 167 8.50 4.81 13.94
CA PRO A 167 7.25 5.39 13.50
C PRO A 167 7.09 6.79 14.08
N THR A 168 6.75 7.74 13.23
CA THR A 168 6.65 9.16 13.56
C THR A 168 5.42 9.73 12.90
N ARG A 169 4.57 10.43 13.66
CA ARG A 169 3.49 11.22 13.08
C ARG A 169 4.03 12.34 12.19
N TRP A 170 3.79 12.24 10.89
CA TRP A 170 4.11 13.27 9.91
C TRP A 170 2.90 14.12 9.52
N ARG A 171 1.68 13.63 9.79
CA ARG A 171 0.42 14.32 9.48
C ARG A 171 -0.53 14.26 10.67
N SER A 172 -1.35 15.28 10.88
CA SER A 172 -2.34 15.32 11.96
C SER A 172 -3.78 15.16 11.48
N ARG A 173 -3.97 15.10 10.16
CA ARG A 173 -5.29 15.00 9.51
C ARG A 173 -5.41 13.65 8.84
N TRP A 174 -6.60 13.08 8.96
CA TRP A 174 -7.02 11.84 8.33
C TRP A 174 -7.96 12.21 7.18
N ASP A 175 -7.36 12.56 6.05
CA ASP A 175 -8.04 12.97 4.82
C ASP A 175 -7.83 11.97 3.68
N GLY A 176 -7.34 10.76 4.00
CA GLY A 176 -7.11 9.65 3.08
C GLY A 176 -5.81 9.75 2.32
N VAL A 177 -5.17 8.60 2.08
CA VAL A 177 -3.95 8.49 1.25
C VAL A 177 -4.19 7.58 0.04
N VAL A 178 -4.98 6.51 0.19
CA VAL A 178 -5.24 5.53 -0.87
C VAL A 178 -6.70 5.61 -1.32
N VAL A 179 -6.90 5.69 -2.64
CA VAL A 179 -8.19 5.82 -3.33
C VAL A 179 -8.43 4.61 -4.21
#